data_AF-A0A644WRX4-F1
#
_entry.id   AF-A0A644WRX4-F1
#
_cell.length_a   1.000
_cell.length_b   1.000
_cell.length_c   1.000
_cell.angle_alpha   90.00
_cell.angle_beta   90.00
_cell.angle_gamma   90.00
#
_symmetry.space_group_name_H-M   'P 1'
#
loop_
_entity.id
_entity.type
_entity.pdbx_description
1 polymer ?
#
loop_
_entity_poly.entity_id
_entity_poly.type
_entity_poly.pdbx_seq_one_letter_code
_entity_poly.pdbx_strand_id
1 'polypeptide(L)'
;MIHKAIEFAAKAHRNQVRKGSDAPYIVHPFEVAHILTENKCSKNLIIAGLLHDTVEDTHVEIDDIEREFGSEVAAIVAACSEDKSKSWEVRKQHTIDYLGREADMDVMLLSLADKLSNLRSIKADYAVMQEEVWTRFNRPKEKQSWYYGELLDVFEPLFDYEMYWEFTDIYADLFATYYIDKNKELIVKTNEHDYYGYSREMCKWVRDDKLKALIDNKEVSKIEKDYAVALVKQWNEE
;
A
#
# COMPACT_ATOMS: atom_id res chain seq x y z
N MET A 1 28.42 -2.85 1.59
CA MET A 1 27.22 -3.72 1.53
C MET A 1 26.10 -3.06 0.75
N ILE A 2 25.58 -1.88 1.12
CA ILE A 2 24.51 -1.19 0.35
C ILE A 2 24.89 -0.96 -1.13
N HIS A 3 26.07 -0.39 -1.42
CA HIS A 3 26.52 -0.22 -2.82
C HIS A 3 26.59 -1.53 -3.61
N LYS A 4 26.95 -2.63 -2.94
CA LYS A 4 27.00 -3.97 -3.55
C LYS A 4 25.57 -4.46 -3.86
N ALA A 5 24.63 -4.25 -2.96
CA ALA A 5 23.22 -4.59 -3.15
C ALA A 5 22.58 -3.79 -4.29
N ILE A 6 22.87 -2.49 -4.37
CA ILE A 6 22.51 -1.63 -5.50
C ILE A 6 23.00 -2.20 -6.83
N GLU A 7 24.30 -2.52 -6.92
CA GLU A 7 24.89 -3.06 -8.14
C GLU A 7 24.29 -4.43 -8.50
N PHE A 8 24.05 -5.26 -7.49
CA PHE A 8 23.44 -6.58 -7.64
C PHE A 8 22.01 -6.49 -8.20
N ALA A 9 21.14 -5.70 -7.57
CA ALA A 9 19.78 -5.47 -8.00
C ALA A 9 19.72 -4.85 -9.41
N ALA A 10 20.57 -3.85 -9.69
CA ALA A 10 20.63 -3.21 -11.00
C ALA A 10 21.08 -4.17 -12.11
N LYS A 11 21.94 -5.15 -11.80
CA LYS A 11 22.32 -6.22 -12.73
C LYS A 11 21.18 -7.22 -12.92
N ALA A 12 20.52 -7.64 -11.84
CA ALA A 12 19.43 -8.62 -11.87
C ALA A 12 18.24 -8.12 -12.70
N HIS A 13 17.86 -6.84 -12.53
CA HIS A 13 16.77 -6.19 -13.27
C HIS A 13 17.23 -5.50 -14.57
N ARG A 14 18.46 -5.76 -15.06
CA ARG A 14 18.97 -5.18 -16.30
C ARG A 14 18.06 -5.63 -17.45
N ASN A 15 17.34 -4.68 -18.07
CA ASN A 15 16.33 -4.85 -19.13
C ASN A 15 14.87 -5.03 -18.66
N GLN A 16 14.59 -4.88 -17.37
CA GLN A 16 13.21 -4.83 -16.87
C GLN A 16 12.72 -3.39 -16.78
N VAL A 17 11.45 -3.18 -17.11
CA VAL A 17 10.75 -1.91 -16.95
C VAL A 17 9.57 -2.08 -16.00
N ARG A 18 9.22 -1.01 -15.29
CA ARG A 18 8.02 -0.96 -14.44
C ARG A 18 6.79 -1.20 -15.31
N LYS A 19 5.91 -2.10 -14.87
CA LYS A 19 4.68 -2.47 -15.59
C LYS A 19 3.86 -1.23 -15.96
N GLY A 20 3.57 -1.07 -17.25
CA GLY A 20 2.77 0.05 -17.76
C GLY A 20 3.54 1.36 -17.97
N SER A 21 4.88 1.34 -17.87
CA SER A 21 5.74 2.51 -18.09
C SER A 21 7.04 2.14 -18.81
N ASP A 22 7.80 3.15 -19.24
CA ASP A 22 9.17 2.98 -19.77
C ASP A 22 10.25 3.14 -18.68
N ALA A 23 9.85 3.32 -17.41
CA ALA A 23 10.79 3.53 -16.32
C ALA A 23 11.55 2.23 -16.00
N PRO A 24 12.89 2.28 -15.81
CA PRO A 24 13.66 1.11 -15.39
C PRO A 24 13.15 0.52 -14.08
N TYR A 25 12.98 -0.80 -14.00
CA TYR A 25 12.41 -1.47 -12.81
C TYR A 25 13.17 -1.14 -11.52
N ILE A 26 14.49 -0.98 -11.64
CA ILE A 26 15.40 -0.65 -10.53
C ILE A 26 14.99 0.60 -9.73
N VAL A 27 14.19 1.51 -10.30
CA VAL A 27 13.64 2.68 -9.58
C VAL A 27 12.84 2.24 -8.35
N HIS A 28 12.10 1.13 -8.43
CA HIS A 28 11.28 0.65 -7.33
C HIS A 28 12.09 0.12 -6.14
N PRO A 29 13.02 -0.86 -6.30
CA PRO A 29 13.87 -1.28 -5.18
C PRO A 29 14.65 -0.13 -4.54
N PHE A 30 15.06 0.87 -5.32
CA PHE A 30 15.69 2.08 -4.78
C PHE A 30 14.74 2.94 -3.95
N GLU A 31 13.50 3.14 -4.40
CA GLU A 31 12.49 3.86 -3.62
C GLU A 31 12.17 3.13 -2.32
N VAL A 32 12.00 1.80 -2.35
CA VAL A 32 11.78 0.98 -1.14
C VAL A 32 12.92 1.16 -0.15
N ALA A 33 14.18 1.04 -0.61
CA ALA A 33 15.35 1.25 0.22
C ALA A 33 15.44 2.69 0.77
N HIS A 34 15.00 3.68 -0.01
CA HIS A 34 14.94 5.07 0.42
C HIS A 34 13.90 5.27 1.54
N ILE A 35 12.68 4.76 1.36
CA ILE A 35 11.60 4.80 2.38
C ILE A 35 12.09 4.18 3.69
N LEU A 36 12.72 3.00 3.64
CA LEU A 36 13.28 2.33 4.82
C LEU A 36 14.40 3.15 5.48
N THR A 37 15.21 3.85 4.68
CA THR A 37 16.26 4.73 5.19
C THR A 37 15.68 5.95 5.92
N GLU A 38 14.64 6.59 5.36
CA GLU A 38 13.96 7.73 5.99
C GLU A 38 13.29 7.34 7.32
N ASN A 39 12.80 6.10 7.41
CA ASN A 39 12.22 5.52 8.62
C ASN A 39 13.26 4.92 9.57
N LYS A 40 14.56 5.19 9.35
CA LYS A 40 15.69 4.79 10.23
C LYS A 40 15.79 3.29 10.48
N CYS A 41 15.35 2.49 9.51
CA CYS A 41 15.42 1.04 9.58
C CYS A 41 16.87 0.53 9.60
N SER A 42 17.04 -0.75 9.97
CA SER A 42 18.34 -1.39 10.02
C SER A 42 19.00 -1.43 8.63
N LYS A 43 20.33 -1.49 8.62
CA LYS A 43 21.09 -1.63 7.36
C LYS A 43 20.73 -2.92 6.60
N ASN A 44 20.48 -4.01 7.32
CA ASN A 44 20.11 -5.29 6.71
C ASN A 44 18.73 -5.20 6.08
N LEU A 45 17.79 -4.50 6.71
CA LEU A 45 16.48 -4.25 6.14
C LEU A 45 16.52 -3.38 4.88
N ILE A 46 17.35 -2.32 4.88
CA ILE A 46 17.58 -1.49 3.69
C ILE A 46 18.17 -2.32 2.54
N ILE A 47 19.10 -3.23 2.84
CA ILE A 47 19.66 -4.15 1.85
C ILE A 47 18.58 -5.12 1.34
N ALA A 48 17.75 -5.68 2.22
CA ALA A 48 16.63 -6.53 1.83
C ALA A 48 15.65 -5.77 0.92
N GLY A 49 15.35 -4.51 1.20
CA GLY A 49 14.53 -3.65 0.34
C GLY A 49 15.09 -3.46 -1.08
N LEU A 50 16.41 -3.35 -1.23
CA LEU A 50 17.06 -3.33 -2.55
C LEU A 50 16.95 -4.66 -3.31
N LEU A 51 16.74 -5.77 -2.59
CA LEU A 51 16.82 -7.13 -3.14
C LEU A 51 15.48 -7.86 -3.19
N HIS A 52 14.42 -7.31 -2.59
CA HIS A 52 13.18 -8.05 -2.30
C HIS A 52 12.54 -8.70 -3.54
N ASP A 53 12.53 -8.00 -4.67
CA ASP A 53 11.98 -8.51 -5.95
C ASP A 53 12.98 -9.31 -6.78
N THR A 54 14.26 -9.39 -6.39
CA THR A 54 15.26 -10.06 -7.22
C THR A 54 14.98 -11.56 -7.35
N VAL A 55 14.48 -12.19 -6.29
CA VAL A 55 14.12 -13.62 -6.28
C VAL A 55 12.83 -13.87 -7.06
N GLU A 56 11.89 -12.94 -6.97
CA GLU A 56 10.58 -13.07 -7.59
C GLU A 56 10.59 -12.84 -9.11
N ASP A 57 11.39 -11.88 -9.58
CA ASP A 57 11.32 -11.38 -10.95
C ASP A 57 12.58 -11.64 -11.78
N THR A 58 13.58 -12.32 -11.22
CA THR A 58 14.84 -12.59 -11.91
C THR A 58 15.28 -14.05 -11.75
N HIS A 59 16.53 -14.35 -12.11
CA HIS A 59 17.12 -15.69 -11.98
C HIS A 59 17.89 -15.87 -10.66
N VAL A 60 17.86 -14.87 -9.77
CA VAL A 60 18.52 -14.89 -8.47
C VAL A 60 17.79 -15.86 -7.54
N GLU A 61 18.54 -16.70 -6.83
CA GLU A 61 18.01 -17.58 -5.80
C GLU A 61 18.32 -17.04 -4.39
N ILE A 62 17.58 -17.48 -3.37
CA ILE A 62 17.82 -17.08 -1.97
C ILE A 62 19.25 -17.44 -1.52
N ASP A 63 19.78 -18.57 -1.97
CA ASP A 63 21.15 -18.99 -1.70
C ASP A 63 22.21 -18.01 -2.25
N ASP A 64 21.90 -17.31 -3.35
CA ASP A 64 22.76 -16.24 -3.86
C ASP A 64 22.76 -15.04 -2.92
N ILE A 65 21.60 -14.67 -2.38
CA ILE A 65 21.48 -13.56 -1.43
C ILE A 65 22.20 -13.90 -0.13
N GLU A 66 22.02 -15.12 0.40
CA GLU A 66 22.68 -15.56 1.62
C GLU A 66 24.21 -15.53 1.47
N ARG A 67 24.74 -16.05 0.36
CA ARG A 67 26.17 -16.04 0.07
C ARG A 67 26.75 -14.63 -0.04
N GLU A 68 26.02 -13.70 -0.65
CA GLU A 68 26.53 -12.37 -0.96
C GLU A 68 26.28 -11.32 0.14
N PHE A 69 25.23 -11.50 0.95
CA PHE A 69 24.73 -10.51 1.91
C PHE A 69 24.43 -11.07 3.33
N GLY A 70 24.48 -12.37 3.52
CA GLY A 70 24.27 -13.04 4.81
C GLY A 70 22.85 -13.56 5.02
N SER A 71 22.71 -14.45 5.99
CA SER A 71 21.48 -15.20 6.28
C SER A 71 20.32 -14.31 6.73
N GLU A 72 20.59 -13.23 7.45
CA GLU A 72 19.55 -12.31 7.92
C GLU A 72 18.84 -11.60 6.75
N VAL A 73 19.60 -11.08 5.78
CA VAL A 73 19.04 -10.47 4.57
C VAL A 73 18.28 -11.49 3.75
N ALA A 74 18.84 -12.69 3.59
CA ALA A 74 18.21 -13.77 2.85
C ALA A 74 16.87 -14.20 3.47
N ALA A 75 16.81 -14.29 4.80
CA ALA A 75 15.59 -14.62 5.53
C ALA A 75 14.49 -13.57 5.33
N ILE A 76 14.83 -12.27 5.40
CA ILE A 76 13.86 -11.18 5.17
C ILE A 76 13.32 -11.22 3.73
N VAL A 77 14.21 -11.39 2.74
CA VAL A 77 13.81 -11.45 1.31
C VAL A 77 12.93 -12.68 1.05
N ALA A 78 13.30 -13.84 1.60
CA ALA A 78 12.50 -15.06 1.47
C ALA A 78 11.09 -14.89 2.05
N ALA A 79 10.99 -14.27 3.24
CA ALA A 79 9.72 -14.04 3.92
C ALA A 79 8.77 -13.10 3.16
N CYS A 80 9.30 -12.18 2.36
CA CYS A 80 8.51 -11.24 1.57
C CYS A 80 8.12 -11.77 0.18
N SER A 81 8.65 -12.92 -0.24
CA SER A 81 8.45 -13.44 -1.59
C SER A 81 7.14 -14.25 -1.73
N GLU A 82 6.36 -14.02 -2.78
CA GLU A 82 5.10 -14.72 -3.06
C GLU A 82 5.27 -15.92 -4.03
N ASP A 83 4.50 -17.00 -3.80
CA ASP A 83 4.45 -18.16 -4.71
C ASP A 83 3.66 -17.84 -6.00
N LYS A 84 4.38 -17.47 -7.07
CA LYS A 84 3.81 -17.11 -8.38
C LYS A 84 3.07 -18.26 -9.11
N SER A 85 3.09 -19.49 -8.59
CA SER A 85 2.25 -20.59 -9.11
C SER A 85 0.77 -20.45 -8.73
N LYS A 86 0.45 -19.64 -7.72
CA LYS A 86 -0.92 -19.41 -7.22
C LYS A 86 -1.61 -18.25 -7.91
N SER A 87 -2.95 -18.24 -7.86
CA SER A 87 -3.74 -17.12 -8.36
C SER A 87 -3.43 -15.83 -7.58
N TRP A 88 -3.70 -14.69 -8.20
CA TRP A 88 -3.47 -13.38 -7.58
C TRP A 88 -4.22 -13.25 -6.25
N GLU A 89 -5.48 -13.69 -6.20
CA GLU A 89 -6.32 -13.66 -5.01
C GLU A 89 -5.76 -14.52 -3.88
N VAL A 90 -5.27 -15.73 -4.20
CA VAL A 90 -4.68 -16.63 -3.19
C VAL A 90 -3.37 -16.05 -2.65
N ARG A 91 -2.52 -15.47 -3.52
CA ARG A 91 -1.29 -14.81 -3.07
C ARG A 91 -1.59 -13.62 -2.18
N LYS A 92 -2.54 -12.76 -2.55
CA LYS A 92 -2.86 -11.56 -1.79
C LYS A 92 -3.49 -11.88 -0.44
N GLN A 93 -4.38 -12.88 -0.40
CA GLN A 93 -4.93 -13.37 0.86
C GLN A 93 -3.84 -13.97 1.76
N HIS A 94 -2.94 -14.78 1.21
CA HIS A 94 -1.81 -15.32 1.97
C HIS A 94 -0.94 -14.21 2.56
N THR A 95 -0.60 -13.20 1.76
CA THR A 95 0.18 -12.04 2.23
C THR A 95 -0.53 -11.30 3.37
N ILE A 96 -1.84 -11.07 3.27
CA ILE A 96 -2.63 -10.45 4.36
C ILE A 96 -2.57 -11.31 5.63
N ASP A 97 -2.83 -12.62 5.52
CA ASP A 97 -2.86 -13.53 6.67
C ASP A 97 -1.48 -13.67 7.32
N TYR A 98 -0.43 -13.80 6.52
CA TYR A 98 0.96 -13.93 6.99
C TYR A 98 1.42 -12.67 7.72
N LEU A 99 1.25 -11.50 7.10
CA LEU A 99 1.63 -10.22 7.70
C LEU A 99 0.84 -9.94 8.99
N GLY A 100 -0.46 -10.25 9.01
CA GLY A 100 -1.31 -9.98 10.17
C GLY A 100 -1.13 -10.93 11.36
N ARG A 101 -0.42 -12.06 11.21
CA ARG A 101 -0.37 -13.11 12.25
C ARG A 101 1.03 -13.64 12.57
N GLU A 102 1.93 -13.66 11.60
CA GLU A 102 3.18 -14.44 11.68
C GLU A 102 4.42 -13.60 11.39
N ALA A 103 4.31 -12.54 10.58
CA ALA A 103 5.45 -11.73 10.19
C ALA A 103 6.07 -10.99 11.38
N ASP A 104 7.40 -10.87 11.35
CA ASP A 104 8.13 -10.02 12.29
C ASP A 104 8.12 -8.54 11.85
N MET A 105 8.69 -7.69 12.69
CA MET A 105 8.73 -6.24 12.45
C MET A 105 9.48 -5.88 11.16
N ASP A 106 10.58 -6.57 10.83
CA ASP A 106 11.38 -6.23 9.65
C ASP A 106 10.61 -6.59 8.37
N VAL A 107 9.97 -7.75 8.33
CA VAL A 107 9.09 -8.17 7.23
C VAL A 107 7.90 -7.21 7.07
N MET A 108 7.31 -6.77 8.18
CA MET A 108 6.21 -5.79 8.20
C MET A 108 6.64 -4.43 7.62
N LEU A 109 7.79 -3.91 8.05
CA LEU A 109 8.33 -2.63 7.58
C LEU A 109 8.72 -2.69 6.10
N LEU A 110 9.37 -3.78 5.64
CA LEU A 110 9.71 -3.96 4.22
C LEU A 110 8.44 -4.07 3.37
N SER A 111 7.46 -4.85 3.82
CA SER A 111 6.19 -4.99 3.08
C SER A 111 5.45 -3.67 2.97
N LEU A 112 5.38 -2.88 4.05
CA LEU A 112 4.79 -1.54 4.00
C LEU A 112 5.55 -0.61 3.04
N ALA A 113 6.88 -0.59 3.09
CA ALA A 113 7.69 0.23 2.20
C ALA A 113 7.50 -0.14 0.71
N ASP A 114 7.45 -1.44 0.39
CA ASP A 114 7.11 -1.93 -0.94
C ASP A 114 5.71 -1.46 -1.38
N LYS A 115 4.68 -1.70 -0.56
CA LYS A 115 3.30 -1.33 -0.91
C LYS A 115 3.12 0.18 -1.01
N LEU A 116 3.83 0.97 -0.22
CA LEU A 116 3.88 2.42 -0.34
C LEU A 116 4.51 2.86 -1.67
N SER A 117 5.65 2.31 -2.07
CA SER A 117 6.25 2.62 -3.38
C SER A 117 5.29 2.28 -4.53
N ASN A 118 4.57 1.16 -4.43
CA ASN A 118 3.56 0.80 -5.42
C ASN A 118 2.39 1.80 -5.46
N LEU A 119 1.86 2.21 -4.30
CA LEU A 119 0.80 3.22 -4.21
C LEU A 119 1.25 4.59 -4.72
N ARG A 120 2.48 5.03 -4.44
CA ARG A 120 3.05 6.27 -4.99
C ARG A 120 3.10 6.24 -6.51
N SER A 121 3.54 5.13 -7.09
CA SER A 121 3.53 4.93 -8.54
C SER A 121 2.11 5.01 -9.11
N ILE A 122 1.13 4.37 -8.46
CA ILE A 122 -0.28 4.42 -8.87
C ILE A 122 -0.82 5.85 -8.80
N LYS A 123 -0.55 6.59 -7.72
CA LYS A 123 -0.98 7.98 -7.53
C LYS A 123 -0.39 8.91 -8.59
N ALA A 124 0.89 8.74 -8.93
CA ALA A 124 1.52 9.51 -9.99
C ALA A 124 0.87 9.25 -11.36
N ASP A 125 0.60 7.98 -11.68
CA ASP A 125 -0.10 7.62 -12.92
C ASP A 125 -1.55 8.12 -12.93
N TYR A 126 -2.27 7.99 -11.82
CA TYR A 126 -3.64 8.47 -11.66
C TYR A 126 -3.74 9.99 -11.85
N ALA A 127 -2.74 10.76 -11.40
CA ALA A 127 -2.73 12.22 -11.62
C ALA A 127 -2.76 12.60 -13.12
N VAL A 128 -2.21 11.75 -13.99
CA VAL A 128 -2.17 11.97 -15.44
C VAL A 128 -3.33 11.29 -16.17
N MET A 129 -3.62 10.04 -15.82
CA MET A 129 -4.57 9.17 -16.52
C MET A 129 -5.97 9.14 -15.91
N GLN A 130 -6.11 9.62 -14.67
CA GLN A 130 -7.33 9.48 -13.86
C GLN A 130 -7.79 8.01 -13.82
N GLU A 131 -9.09 7.75 -13.96
CA GLU A 131 -9.67 6.40 -13.91
C GLU A 131 -9.14 5.44 -15.00
N GLU A 132 -8.49 5.93 -16.08
CA GLU A 132 -7.88 5.05 -17.09
C GLU A 132 -6.68 4.27 -16.54
N VAL A 133 -6.07 4.70 -15.42
CA VAL A 133 -4.93 4.01 -14.81
C VAL A 133 -5.25 2.54 -14.48
N TRP A 134 -6.50 2.25 -14.12
CA TRP A 134 -6.93 0.91 -13.72
C TRP A 134 -6.86 -0.10 -14.86
N THR A 135 -6.86 0.35 -16.11
CA THR A 135 -6.70 -0.50 -17.30
C THR A 135 -5.30 -1.14 -17.42
N ARG A 136 -4.30 -0.60 -16.72
CA ARG A 136 -2.93 -1.15 -16.67
C ARG A 136 -2.81 -2.40 -15.78
N PHE A 137 -3.80 -2.64 -14.93
CA PHE A 137 -3.79 -3.74 -13.97
C PHE A 137 -4.54 -4.97 -14.50
N ASN A 138 -4.07 -6.16 -14.11
CA ASN A 138 -4.74 -7.42 -14.47
C ASN A 138 -6.01 -7.67 -13.63
N ARG A 139 -6.27 -6.79 -12.65
CA ARG A 139 -7.39 -6.84 -11.72
C ARG A 139 -7.98 -5.44 -11.59
N PRO A 140 -9.31 -5.33 -11.50
CA PRO A 140 -9.99 -4.05 -11.54
C PRO A 140 -9.79 -3.28 -10.23
N LYS A 141 -10.15 -1.99 -10.22
CA LYS A 141 -9.93 -1.05 -9.11
C LYS A 141 -10.44 -1.60 -7.79
N GLU A 142 -11.61 -2.22 -7.80
CA GLU A 142 -12.28 -2.89 -6.68
C GLU A 142 -11.34 -3.88 -5.97
N LYS A 143 -10.65 -4.72 -6.76
CA LYS A 143 -9.71 -5.71 -6.23
C LYS A 143 -8.43 -5.06 -5.71
N GLN A 144 -7.96 -3.99 -6.34
CA GLN A 144 -6.83 -3.22 -5.82
C GLN A 144 -7.20 -2.56 -4.49
N SER A 145 -8.36 -1.93 -4.42
CA SER A 145 -8.89 -1.28 -3.21
C SER A 145 -9.06 -2.26 -2.07
N TRP A 146 -9.62 -3.44 -2.33
CA TRP A 146 -9.70 -4.50 -1.32
C TRP A 146 -8.32 -4.84 -0.76
N TYR A 147 -7.35 -5.13 -1.63
CA TYR A 147 -6.02 -5.57 -1.18
C TYR A 147 -5.30 -4.51 -0.35
N TYR A 148 -5.22 -3.26 -0.84
CA TYR A 148 -4.57 -2.20 -0.08
C TYR A 148 -5.38 -1.79 1.16
N GLY A 149 -6.71 -1.95 1.13
CA GLY A 149 -7.60 -1.67 2.26
C GLY A 149 -7.36 -2.62 3.43
N GLU A 150 -7.33 -3.93 3.18
CA GLU A 150 -7.00 -4.93 4.22
C GLU A 150 -5.61 -4.70 4.82
N LEU A 151 -4.66 -4.22 4.01
CA LEU A 151 -3.32 -3.91 4.48
C LEU A 151 -3.25 -2.70 5.42
N LEU A 152 -4.22 -1.78 5.39
CA LEU A 152 -4.27 -0.67 6.36
C LEU A 152 -4.39 -1.19 7.80
N ASP A 153 -5.24 -2.20 8.00
CA ASP A 153 -5.47 -2.81 9.31
C ASP A 153 -4.27 -3.67 9.71
N VAL A 154 -3.72 -4.43 8.76
CA VAL A 154 -2.48 -5.22 8.98
C VAL A 154 -1.33 -4.34 9.45
N PHE A 155 -1.14 -3.18 8.81
CA PHE A 155 -0.05 -2.25 9.13
C PHE A 155 -0.37 -1.28 10.27
N GLU A 156 -1.56 -1.31 10.87
CA GLU A 156 -1.93 -0.44 12.01
C GLU A 156 -0.88 -0.42 13.13
N PRO A 157 -0.26 -1.55 13.54
CA PRO A 157 0.79 -1.55 14.57
C PRO A 157 2.03 -0.71 14.22
N LEU A 158 2.18 -0.27 12.96
CA LEU A 158 3.26 0.59 12.48
C LEU A 158 2.89 2.09 12.52
N PHE A 159 1.85 2.49 13.25
CA PHE A 159 1.38 3.89 13.33
C PHE A 159 2.45 4.89 13.81
N ASP A 160 3.51 4.43 14.48
CA ASP A 160 4.64 5.27 14.90
C ASP A 160 5.58 5.66 13.72
N TYR A 161 5.38 5.07 12.53
CA TYR A 161 6.18 5.34 11.34
C TYR A 161 5.42 6.25 10.36
N GLU A 162 6.08 7.31 9.88
CA GLU A 162 5.50 8.26 8.92
C GLU A 162 5.01 7.58 7.62
N MET A 163 5.71 6.53 7.18
CA MET A 163 5.30 5.77 5.99
C MET A 163 3.94 5.08 6.13
N TYR A 164 3.51 4.76 7.35
CA TYR A 164 2.16 4.23 7.58
C TYR A 164 1.10 5.29 7.25
N TRP A 165 1.28 6.51 7.76
CA TRP A 165 0.34 7.59 7.51
C TRP A 165 0.32 8.00 6.05
N GLU A 166 1.48 8.07 5.40
CA GLU A 166 1.53 8.34 3.96
C GLU A 166 0.82 7.25 3.14
N PHE A 167 1.01 5.98 3.49
CA PHE A 167 0.30 4.86 2.86
C PHE A 167 -1.22 5.01 3.03
N THR A 168 -1.70 5.37 4.23
CA THR A 168 -3.12 5.59 4.49
C THR A 168 -3.70 6.77 3.70
N ASP A 169 -2.94 7.86 3.55
CA ASP A 169 -3.37 9.06 2.84
C ASP A 169 -3.44 8.83 1.33
N ILE A 170 -2.42 8.17 0.75
CA ILE A 170 -2.43 7.80 -0.66
C ILE A 170 -3.56 6.81 -0.97
N TYR A 171 -3.82 5.84 -0.08
CA TYR A 171 -4.97 4.96 -0.22
C TYR A 171 -6.28 5.76 -0.26
N ALA A 172 -6.46 6.70 0.66
CA ALA A 172 -7.66 7.54 0.71
C ALA A 172 -7.82 8.37 -0.58
N ASP A 173 -6.73 8.93 -1.11
CA ASP A 173 -6.75 9.69 -2.36
C ASP A 173 -7.17 8.86 -3.58
N LEU A 174 -6.72 7.61 -3.64
CA LEU A 174 -6.95 6.74 -4.79
C LEU A 174 -8.30 6.03 -4.74
N PHE A 175 -8.75 5.65 -3.55
CA PHE A 175 -9.86 4.71 -3.40
C PHE A 175 -11.04 5.27 -2.61
N ALA A 176 -10.85 6.26 -1.74
CA ALA A 176 -11.94 6.77 -0.93
C ALA A 176 -12.75 7.86 -1.63
N THR A 177 -14.07 7.73 -1.57
CA THR A 177 -15.01 8.79 -1.95
C THR A 177 -15.76 9.26 -0.72
N TYR A 178 -15.89 10.58 -0.60
CA TYR A 178 -16.56 11.22 0.52
C TYR A 178 -17.89 11.84 0.09
N TYR A 179 -18.88 11.73 0.96
CA TYR A 179 -20.19 12.33 0.80
C TYR A 179 -20.62 13.00 2.10
N ILE A 180 -21.53 13.96 1.99
CA ILE A 180 -22.17 14.60 3.13
C ILE A 180 -23.68 14.63 2.94
N ASP A 181 -24.42 14.37 4.02
CA ASP A 181 -25.86 14.53 4.04
C ASP A 181 -26.27 16.01 3.95
N LYS A 182 -27.54 16.26 3.63
CA LYS A 182 -28.06 17.62 3.44
C LYS A 182 -28.01 18.47 4.71
N ASN A 183 -28.08 17.85 5.88
CA ASN A 183 -28.10 18.57 7.16
C ASN A 183 -26.69 18.80 7.73
N LYS A 184 -25.65 18.23 7.10
CA LYS A 184 -24.25 18.27 7.59
C LYS A 184 -24.11 17.67 8.99
N GLU A 185 -24.81 16.56 9.22
CA GLU A 185 -24.77 15.77 10.45
C GLU A 185 -24.07 14.43 10.25
N LEU A 186 -23.89 14.01 8.99
CA LEU A 186 -23.29 12.73 8.61
C LEU A 186 -22.36 12.91 7.42
N ILE A 187 -21.11 12.50 7.61
CA ILE A 187 -20.14 12.28 6.53
C ILE A 187 -20.11 10.78 6.23
N VAL A 188 -20.20 10.43 4.96
CA VAL A 188 -20.05 9.04 4.50
C VAL A 188 -18.73 8.93 3.73
N LYS A 189 -17.89 7.96 4.10
CA LYS A 189 -16.67 7.57 3.38
C LYS A 189 -16.87 6.17 2.83
N THR A 190 -16.56 5.94 1.56
CA THR A 190 -16.61 4.60 0.95
C THR A 190 -15.43 4.35 0.02
N ASN A 191 -14.97 3.10 -0.04
CA ASN A 191 -13.98 2.57 -0.99
C ASN A 191 -14.64 1.62 -2.01
N GLU A 192 -15.91 1.87 -2.37
CA GLU A 192 -16.77 1.05 -3.24
C GLU A 192 -17.29 -0.25 -2.59
N HIS A 193 -16.55 -0.85 -1.65
CA HIS A 193 -16.95 -2.09 -0.96
C HIS A 193 -17.46 -1.88 0.46
N ASP A 194 -16.80 -1.01 1.21
CA ASP A 194 -17.11 -0.68 2.59
C ASP A 194 -17.67 0.73 2.69
N TYR A 195 -18.54 0.94 3.67
CA TYR A 195 -19.20 2.22 3.90
C TYR A 195 -19.05 2.59 5.36
N TYR A 196 -18.50 3.78 5.61
CA TYR A 196 -18.25 4.31 6.94
C TYR A 196 -19.00 5.62 7.11
N GLY A 197 -19.71 5.74 8.22
CA GLY A 197 -20.37 6.97 8.65
C GLY A 197 -19.57 7.64 9.77
N TYR A 198 -19.49 8.95 9.73
CA TYR A 198 -19.01 9.78 10.84
C TYR A 198 -20.08 10.82 11.15
N SER A 199 -20.54 10.90 12.40
CA SER A 199 -21.47 11.92 12.87
C SER A 199 -20.93 12.63 14.10
N ARG A 200 -21.47 13.83 14.37
CA ARG A 200 -21.17 14.62 15.58
C ARG A 200 -21.47 13.87 16.88
N GLU A 201 -22.47 13.00 16.87
CA GLU A 201 -22.83 12.23 18.06
C GLU A 201 -21.86 11.06 18.29
N MET A 202 -21.41 10.41 17.22
CA MET A 202 -20.54 9.22 17.32
C MET A 202 -19.08 9.57 17.60
N CYS A 203 -18.62 10.72 17.07
CA CYS A 203 -17.21 11.16 17.08
C CYS A 203 -16.21 10.10 16.63
N LYS A 204 -16.64 9.13 15.82
CA LYS A 204 -15.79 8.06 15.27
C LYS A 204 -16.38 7.55 13.95
N TRP A 205 -15.51 7.00 13.11
CA TRP A 205 -15.94 6.29 11.92
C TRP A 205 -16.57 4.95 12.32
N VAL A 206 -17.79 4.69 11.85
CA VAL A 206 -18.52 3.45 12.08
C VAL A 206 -18.86 2.83 10.74
N ARG A 207 -18.50 1.56 10.55
CA ARG A 207 -18.88 0.80 9.36
C ARG A 207 -20.38 0.50 9.41
N ASP A 208 -21.11 0.86 8.35
CA ASP A 208 -22.53 0.54 8.19
C ASP A 208 -22.89 0.42 6.70
N ASP A 209 -23.14 -0.80 6.23
CA ASP A 209 -23.47 -1.08 4.83
C ASP A 209 -24.81 -0.43 4.40
N LYS A 210 -25.68 -0.05 5.34
CA LYS A 210 -26.93 0.66 5.02
C LYS A 210 -26.69 2.05 4.44
N LEU A 211 -25.51 2.63 4.67
CA LEU A 211 -25.12 3.95 4.13
C LEU A 211 -25.09 3.96 2.60
N LYS A 212 -24.91 2.79 1.96
CA LYS A 212 -24.99 2.68 0.50
C LYS A 212 -26.33 3.19 -0.04
N ALA A 213 -27.43 2.91 0.66
CA ALA A 213 -28.76 3.35 0.25
C ALA A 213 -28.87 4.88 0.18
N LEU A 214 -28.19 5.61 1.07
CA LEU A 214 -28.17 7.07 1.07
C LEU A 214 -27.49 7.63 -0.19
N ILE A 215 -26.43 6.98 -0.65
CA ILE A 215 -25.71 7.33 -1.88
C ILE A 215 -26.58 7.02 -3.10
N ASP A 216 -27.13 5.80 -3.17
CA ASP A 216 -27.99 5.36 -4.29
C ASP A 216 -29.24 6.25 -4.44
N ASN A 217 -29.85 6.65 -3.32
CA ASN A 217 -31.03 7.52 -3.29
C ASN A 217 -30.69 9.01 -3.47
N LYS A 218 -29.41 9.39 -3.60
CA LYS A 218 -28.94 10.78 -3.69
C LYS A 218 -29.38 11.64 -2.49
N GLU A 219 -29.43 11.03 -1.31
CA GLU A 219 -29.69 11.71 -0.04
C GLU A 219 -28.43 12.41 0.50
N VAL A 220 -27.27 11.96 0.05
CA VAL A 220 -25.95 12.58 0.29
C VAL A 220 -25.36 13.14 -1.00
N SER A 221 -24.44 14.09 -0.87
CA SER A 221 -23.74 14.74 -1.98
C SER A 221 -22.23 14.55 -1.89
N LYS A 222 -21.56 14.27 -3.02
CA LYS A 222 -20.11 14.05 -3.05
C LYS A 222 -19.37 15.33 -2.65
N ILE A 223 -18.34 15.18 -1.83
CA ILE A 223 -17.47 16.27 -1.36
C ILE A 223 -16.00 15.87 -1.50
N GLU A 224 -15.12 16.86 -1.49
CA GLU A 224 -13.67 16.66 -1.49
C GLU A 224 -13.18 16.11 -0.14
N LYS A 225 -12.11 15.30 -0.17
CA LYS A 225 -11.46 14.72 1.03
C LYS A 225 -11.12 15.80 2.05
N ASP A 226 -10.45 16.88 1.61
CA ASP A 226 -9.99 17.95 2.49
C ASP A 226 -11.15 18.65 3.22
N TYR A 227 -12.30 18.77 2.55
CA TYR A 227 -13.51 19.32 3.18
C TYR A 227 -14.09 18.37 4.23
N ALA A 228 -14.13 17.07 3.94
CA ALA A 228 -14.57 16.06 4.90
C ALA A 228 -13.67 16.02 6.14
N VAL A 229 -12.35 16.05 5.95
CA VAL A 229 -11.35 16.05 7.03
C VAL A 229 -11.48 17.31 7.91
N ALA A 230 -11.63 18.48 7.29
CA ALA A 230 -11.82 19.73 8.02
C ALA A 230 -13.08 19.71 8.90
N LEU A 231 -14.19 19.15 8.40
CA LEU A 231 -15.43 19.01 9.16
C LEU A 231 -15.30 18.02 10.33
N VAL A 232 -14.66 16.86 10.12
CA VAL A 232 -14.39 15.89 11.20
C VAL A 232 -13.57 16.54 12.31
N LYS A 233 -12.53 17.31 11.94
CA LYS A 233 -11.72 18.04 12.92
C LYS A 233 -12.56 19.04 13.71
N GLN A 234 -13.37 19.83 13.02
CA GLN A 234 -14.28 20.78 13.66
C GLN A 234 -15.23 20.08 14.65
N TRP A 235 -15.83 18.95 14.27
CA TRP A 235 -16.78 18.24 15.14
C TRP A 235 -16.12 17.60 16.37
N ASN A 236 -14.83 17.28 16.32
CA ASN A 236 -14.10 16.79 17.49
C ASN A 236 -13.67 17.93 18.45
N GLU A 237 -13.67 19.18 18.00
CA GLU A 237 -13.29 20.35 18.79
C GLU A 237 -14.49 21.03 19.48
N GLU A 238 -15.73 20.69 19.07
CA GLU A 238 -17.01 21.16 19.65
C GLU A 238 -17.47 20.30 20.82
#